data_AF-A0A9W6U6B2-F1
#
_entry.id   AF-A0A9W6U6B2-F1
#
_cell.length_a   1.000
_cell.length_b   1.000
_cell.length_c   1.000
_cell.angle_alpha   90.00
_cell.angle_beta   90.00
_cell.angle_gamma   90.00
#
_symmetry.space_group_name_H-M   'P 1'
#
loop_
_entity.id
_entity.type
_entity.pdbx_description
1 polymer ?
#
loop_
_entity_poly.entity_id
_entity_poly.type
_entity_poly.pdbx_seq_one_letter_code
_entity_poly.pdbx_strand_id
1 'polypeptide(L)'
;MAASGSSAFKPVELSAYQAQKLETLMKQQVQDAILARSMQVAKDHKLDSNWRFVSSLGQLKTFKLSGADPCTSTSSWATTLDKTSRATAYSINGDDFGSTDRHTWSTRSTRSRWRNTPVSRLTVSSICGRRDPLDPQPPLQSFRTFGRVQGNYKDIVDVHYATNSADFVRKQKLLSSATLDAAVLRTIRATKDSYLGIKWIAENSFSGKRDICFVEMVGYTINTNGQEIGFVASASVDVPECPELSSGLKLSRVRRKSTMLFLPTADSPKVTSEVFVMGASEASEVLIMGNTQYRLNMAVLNDISLVIGVLLPRLLYGSKHSQMYELHY
;
A
#
# COMPACT_ATOMS: atom_id res chain seq x y z
N MET A 1 10.97 10.45 35.16
CA MET A 1 10.07 11.42 34.50
C MET A 1 9.39 10.71 33.35
N ALA A 2 8.07 10.54 33.42
CA ALA A 2 7.29 9.86 32.40
C ALA A 2 7.23 10.74 31.13
N ALA A 3 7.75 10.23 30.01
CA ALA A 3 7.50 10.84 28.71
C ALA A 3 6.04 10.57 28.33
N SER A 4 5.15 11.51 28.65
CA SER A 4 3.80 11.52 28.11
C SER A 4 3.89 11.91 26.63
N GLY A 5 4.21 10.95 25.78
CA GLY A 5 4.00 11.07 24.35
C GLY A 5 2.50 11.17 24.12
N SER A 6 1.99 12.39 23.91
CA SER A 6 0.64 12.62 23.44
C SER A 6 0.50 11.95 22.07
N SER A 7 0.01 10.71 22.06
CA SER A 7 -0.37 10.02 20.85
C SER A 7 -1.64 10.68 20.33
N ALA A 8 -1.59 11.23 19.10
CA ALA A 8 -2.77 11.79 18.43
C ALA A 8 -3.90 10.75 18.23
N PHE A 9 -3.58 9.46 18.36
CA PHE A 9 -4.50 8.34 18.21
C PHE A 9 -4.70 7.61 19.53
N LYS A 10 -5.89 7.03 19.72
CA LYS A 10 -6.12 6.06 20.79
C LYS A 10 -5.32 4.78 20.50
N PRO A 11 -4.85 4.05 21.54
CA PRO A 11 -4.22 2.75 21.33
C PRO A 11 -5.15 1.81 20.57
N VAL A 12 -4.66 1.20 19.49
CA VAL A 12 -5.44 0.24 18.70
C VAL A 12 -5.48 -1.09 19.45
N GLU A 13 -6.68 -1.57 19.75
CA GLU A 13 -6.89 -2.87 20.38
C GLU A 13 -7.23 -3.93 19.32
N LEU A 14 -6.56 -5.08 19.38
CA LEU A 14 -6.76 -6.19 18.46
C LEU A 14 -6.95 -7.48 19.24
N SER A 15 -7.99 -8.23 18.89
CA SER A 15 -8.12 -9.63 19.30
C SER A 15 -7.05 -10.50 18.62
N ALA A 16 -6.72 -11.64 19.23
CA ALA A 16 -5.81 -12.63 18.63
C ALA A 16 -6.30 -13.09 17.24
N TYR A 17 -7.62 -13.24 17.07
CA TYR A 17 -8.24 -13.58 15.79
C TYR A 17 -8.00 -12.51 14.72
N GLN A 18 -8.19 -11.22 15.07
CA GLN A 18 -7.94 -10.12 14.14
C GLN A 18 -6.46 -10.04 13.74
N ALA A 19 -5.56 -10.17 14.70
CA ALA A 19 -4.12 -10.22 14.44
C ALA A 19 -3.74 -11.36 13.50
N GLN A 20 -4.27 -12.57 13.73
CA GLN A 20 -4.03 -13.72 12.86
C GLN A 20 -4.63 -13.53 11.46
N LYS A 21 -5.83 -12.93 11.35
CA LYS A 21 -6.45 -12.63 10.05
C LYS A 21 -5.60 -11.66 9.23
N LEU A 22 -5.07 -10.61 9.85
CA LEU A 22 -4.15 -9.69 9.20
C LEU A 22 -2.87 -10.40 8.74
N GLU A 23 -2.28 -11.24 9.60
CA GLU A 23 -1.08 -11.99 9.23
C GLU A 23 -1.31 -12.91 8.01
N THR A 24 -2.41 -13.65 7.99
CA THR A 24 -2.79 -14.53 6.87
C THR A 24 -2.96 -13.73 5.58
N LEU A 25 -3.65 -12.58 5.64
CA LEU A 25 -3.83 -11.69 4.50
C LEU A 25 -2.48 -11.22 3.95
N MET A 26 -1.59 -10.77 4.82
CA MET A 26 -0.26 -10.26 4.42
C MET A 26 0.61 -11.37 3.82
N LYS A 27 0.59 -12.58 4.39
CA LYS A 27 1.30 -13.74 3.84
C LYS A 27 0.79 -14.10 2.45
N GLN A 28 -0.53 -14.13 2.26
CA GLN A 28 -1.12 -14.41 0.95
C GLN A 28 -0.70 -13.35 -0.08
N GLN A 29 -0.76 -12.06 0.28
CA GLN A 29 -0.32 -10.98 -0.58
C GLN A 29 1.17 -11.07 -0.97
N VAL A 30 2.04 -11.58 -0.09
CA VAL A 30 3.45 -11.86 -0.40
C VAL A 30 3.57 -13.02 -1.39
N GLN A 31 2.82 -14.11 -1.20
CA GLN A 31 2.82 -15.25 -2.11
C GLN A 31 2.33 -14.89 -3.52
N ASP A 32 1.26 -14.11 -3.62
CA ASP A 32 0.75 -13.59 -4.89
C ASP A 32 1.84 -12.80 -5.64
N ALA A 33 2.63 -12.00 -4.91
CA ALA A 33 3.72 -11.24 -5.50
C ALA A 33 4.88 -12.11 -5.98
N ILE A 34 5.22 -13.17 -5.24
CA ILE A 34 6.23 -14.13 -5.65
C ILE A 34 5.80 -14.82 -6.95
N LEU A 35 4.55 -15.30 -7.02
CA LEU A 35 4.01 -15.93 -8.22
C LEU A 35 3.97 -14.97 -9.41
N ALA A 36 3.50 -13.73 -9.20
CA ALA A 36 3.46 -12.71 -10.23
C ALA A 36 4.85 -12.39 -10.79
N ARG A 37 5.87 -12.29 -9.93
CA ARG A 37 7.26 -12.11 -10.35
C ARG A 37 7.74 -13.32 -11.14
N SER A 38 7.52 -14.54 -10.67
CA SER A 38 7.97 -15.75 -11.36
C SER A 38 7.38 -15.87 -12.76
N MET A 39 6.08 -15.60 -12.93
CA MET A 39 5.43 -15.54 -14.24
C MET A 39 6.02 -14.45 -15.15
N GLN A 40 6.34 -13.29 -14.57
CA GLN A 40 6.93 -12.19 -15.34
C GLN A 40 8.37 -12.50 -15.79
N VAL A 41 9.17 -13.13 -14.94
CA VAL A 41 10.54 -13.57 -15.30
C VAL A 41 10.49 -14.64 -16.39
N ALA A 42 9.57 -15.60 -16.29
CA ALA A 42 9.38 -16.64 -17.31
C ALA A 42 9.00 -16.06 -18.69
N LYS A 43 8.39 -14.88 -18.73
CA LYS A 43 8.06 -14.13 -19.96
C LYS A 43 9.15 -13.13 -20.38
N ASP A 44 10.38 -13.23 -19.86
CA ASP A 44 11.47 -12.29 -20.16
C ASP A 44 11.08 -10.83 -19.86
N HIS A 45 10.44 -10.63 -18.71
CA HIS A 45 9.89 -9.35 -18.24
C HIS A 45 8.86 -8.69 -19.17
N LYS A 46 8.35 -9.41 -20.18
CA LYS A 46 7.24 -8.95 -21.02
C LYS A 46 5.93 -9.04 -20.23
N LEU A 47 5.26 -7.90 -20.13
CA LEU A 47 3.90 -7.83 -19.60
C LEU A 47 2.89 -8.00 -20.74
N ASP A 48 1.70 -8.46 -20.39
CA ASP A 48 0.60 -8.58 -21.35
C ASP A 48 0.23 -7.20 -21.93
N SER A 49 -0.34 -7.17 -23.15
CA SER A 49 -0.61 -5.94 -23.91
C SER A 49 -1.51 -4.91 -23.20
N ASN A 50 -2.25 -5.34 -22.17
CA ASN A 50 -3.11 -4.47 -21.37
C ASN A 50 -2.31 -3.57 -20.40
N TRP A 51 -1.06 -3.92 -20.09
CA TRP A 51 -0.18 -3.10 -19.24
C TRP A 51 0.38 -1.92 -20.02
N ARG A 52 0.13 -0.71 -19.53
CA ARG A 52 0.64 0.53 -20.12
C ARG A 52 1.91 0.96 -19.44
N PHE A 53 2.96 1.23 -20.22
CA PHE A 53 4.18 1.84 -19.71
C PHE A 53 3.89 3.24 -19.15
N VAL A 54 4.43 3.53 -17.97
CA VAL A 54 4.27 4.83 -17.30
C VAL A 54 5.54 5.65 -17.44
N SER A 55 6.66 5.13 -16.94
CA SER A 55 7.93 5.83 -16.87
C SER A 55 9.05 4.86 -16.50
N SER A 56 10.29 5.30 -16.69
CA SER A 56 11.50 4.63 -16.23
C SER A 56 12.42 5.62 -15.54
N LEU A 57 13.16 5.17 -14.52
CA LEU A 57 14.18 5.94 -13.83
C LEU A 57 15.32 5.01 -13.41
N GLY A 58 16.55 5.34 -13.79
CA GLY A 58 17.69 4.44 -13.61
C GLY A 58 17.41 3.10 -14.30
N GLN A 59 17.49 2.00 -13.54
CA GLN A 59 17.18 0.65 -14.03
C GLN A 59 15.74 0.21 -13.68
N LEU A 60 14.90 1.11 -13.16
CA LEU A 60 13.51 0.83 -12.80
C LEU A 60 12.57 1.18 -13.94
N LYS A 61 11.55 0.35 -14.13
CA LYS A 61 10.44 0.58 -15.06
C LYS A 61 9.12 0.39 -14.34
N THR A 62 8.18 1.31 -14.53
CA THR A 62 6.81 1.21 -14.01
C THR A 62 5.79 1.05 -15.13
N PHE A 63 4.85 0.13 -14.92
CA PHE A 63 3.69 -0.12 -15.76
C PHE A 63 2.42 -0.03 -14.92
N LYS A 64 1.30 0.32 -15.57
CA LYS A 64 -0.01 0.39 -14.94
C LYS A 64 -1.09 -0.35 -15.72
N LEU A 65 -2.11 -0.79 -15.00
CA LEU A 65 -3.28 -1.45 -15.55
C LEU A 65 -4.53 -0.85 -14.89
N SER A 66 -5.46 -0.35 -15.71
CA SER A 66 -6.70 0.25 -15.22
C SER A 66 -7.75 -0.82 -14.93
N GLY A 67 -8.49 -0.70 -13.83
CA GLY A 67 -9.70 -1.49 -13.55
C GLY A 67 -9.47 -2.94 -13.18
N ALA A 68 -8.23 -3.36 -12.90
CA ALA A 68 -7.91 -4.71 -12.46
C ALA A 68 -7.18 -4.68 -11.12
N ASP A 69 -7.37 -5.74 -10.33
CA ASP A 69 -6.53 -6.12 -9.20
C ASP A 69 -5.45 -7.09 -9.69
N PRO A 70 -4.15 -6.89 -9.43
CA PRO A 70 -3.14 -7.85 -9.87
C PRO A 70 -2.98 -9.00 -8.87
N CYS A 71 -3.59 -8.91 -7.68
CA CYS A 71 -3.71 -10.01 -6.72
C CYS A 71 -5.03 -10.74 -6.99
N THR A 72 -4.98 -12.04 -7.27
CA THR A 72 -6.18 -12.90 -7.34
C THR A 72 -6.82 -13.15 -5.96
N SER A 73 -6.26 -12.55 -4.89
CA SER A 73 -6.72 -12.75 -3.52
C SER A 73 -8.10 -12.14 -3.26
N THR A 74 -8.95 -12.95 -2.66
CA THR A 74 -10.22 -12.61 -1.97
C THR A 74 -10.06 -11.62 -0.81
N SER A 75 -8.87 -11.06 -0.59
CA SER A 75 -8.62 -10.04 0.42
C SER A 75 -9.23 -8.70 0.00
N SER A 76 -10.34 -8.34 0.64
CA SER A 76 -10.93 -7.00 0.58
C SER A 76 -9.86 -5.90 0.70
N TRP A 77 -9.95 -4.91 -0.18
CA TRP A 77 -9.06 -3.74 -0.33
C TRP A 77 -8.89 -2.89 0.93
N ALA A 78 -9.82 -3.04 1.87
CA ALA A 78 -9.68 -2.62 3.23
C ALA A 78 -10.22 -3.75 4.11
N THR A 79 -9.41 -4.22 5.06
CA THR A 79 -9.96 -5.04 6.14
C THR A 79 -10.48 -4.08 7.19
N THR A 80 -11.80 -3.95 7.28
CA THR A 80 -12.43 -3.27 8.42
C THR A 80 -12.24 -4.14 9.66
N LEU A 81 -11.61 -3.56 10.68
CA LEU A 81 -11.47 -4.18 11.98
C LEU A 81 -12.63 -3.71 12.86
N ASP A 82 -13.63 -4.57 13.03
CA ASP A 82 -14.77 -4.28 13.90
C ASP A 82 -14.32 -4.20 15.37
N LYS A 83 -14.97 -3.33 16.14
CA LYS A 83 -14.77 -3.27 17.60
C LYS A 83 -15.15 -4.62 18.21
N THR A 84 -14.31 -5.14 19.10
CA THR A 84 -14.64 -6.35 19.87
C THR A 84 -15.63 -5.96 20.99
N SER A 85 -16.89 -5.74 20.66
CA SER A 85 -17.97 -5.77 21.65
C SER A 85 -18.58 -7.17 21.66
N ARG A 86 -18.34 -7.92 22.74
CA ARG A 86 -19.14 -9.10 23.08
C ARG A 86 -20.62 -8.68 23.15
N ALA A 87 -21.41 -9.07 22.17
CA ALA A 87 -22.84 -9.28 22.31
C ALA A 87 -23.33 -10.24 21.21
N THR A 88 -23.92 -11.31 21.67
CA THR A 88 -24.55 -12.41 20.96
C THR A 88 -25.75 -11.94 20.14
N ALA A 89 -25.88 -12.39 18.88
CA ALA A 89 -27.15 -12.81 18.28
C ALA A 89 -26.91 -13.45 16.91
N TYR A 90 -27.12 -14.75 16.89
CA TYR A 90 -27.39 -15.62 15.74
C TYR A 90 -28.59 -15.12 14.93
N SER A 91 -28.54 -15.29 13.61
CA SER A 91 -29.66 -15.80 12.81
C SER A 91 -29.14 -16.41 11.52
N ILE A 92 -29.25 -17.73 11.45
CA ILE A 92 -29.25 -18.55 10.24
C ILE A 92 -30.67 -18.45 9.64
N ASN A 93 -30.73 -18.53 8.30
CA ASN A 93 -31.83 -18.95 7.40
C ASN A 93 -31.84 -17.98 6.22
N GLY A 94 -31.76 -18.37 4.95
CA GLY A 94 -32.08 -19.63 4.29
C GLY A 94 -32.74 -19.25 2.96
N ASP A 95 -32.34 -19.88 1.87
CA ASP A 95 -32.83 -19.66 0.51
C ASP A 95 -34.35 -19.89 0.38
N ASP A 96 -35.04 -19.16 -0.50
CA ASP A 96 -35.73 -19.68 -1.71
C ASP A 96 -36.89 -18.80 -2.26
N PHE A 97 -36.96 -18.78 -3.60
CA PHE A 97 -38.12 -18.69 -4.51
C PHE A 97 -39.30 -17.68 -4.33
N GLY A 98 -39.56 -16.93 -5.41
CA GLY A 98 -40.82 -17.06 -6.16
C GLY A 98 -41.95 -16.02 -5.99
N SER A 99 -42.04 -15.11 -6.97
CA SER A 99 -43.25 -14.67 -7.70
C SER A 99 -44.37 -13.82 -7.05
N THR A 100 -44.92 -12.93 -7.90
CA THR A 100 -46.17 -12.13 -7.81
C THR A 100 -46.22 -11.03 -6.73
N ASP A 101 -46.66 -9.80 -6.95
CA ASP A 101 -47.68 -9.32 -7.88
C ASP A 101 -47.57 -7.81 -8.15
N ARG A 102 -48.35 -7.37 -9.14
CA ARG A 102 -48.47 -6.04 -9.75
C ARG A 102 -48.79 -4.91 -8.76
N HIS A 103 -48.39 -3.67 -9.09
CA HIS A 103 -49.35 -2.58 -9.32
C HIS A 103 -48.75 -1.44 -10.17
N THR A 104 -49.53 -1.11 -11.19
CA THR A 104 -49.46 -0.02 -12.17
C THR A 104 -49.60 1.37 -11.54
N TRP A 105 -48.89 2.36 -12.10
CA TRP A 105 -49.50 3.61 -12.58
C TRP A 105 -48.66 4.24 -13.70
N SER A 106 -49.34 4.51 -14.82
CA SER A 106 -48.90 5.32 -15.96
C SER A 106 -49.24 6.78 -15.69
N THR A 107 -48.43 7.77 -16.07
CA THR A 107 -48.49 8.62 -17.29
C THR A 107 -47.66 9.87 -16.89
N ARG A 108 -47.00 10.68 -17.73
CA ARG A 108 -47.17 11.07 -19.13
C ARG A 108 -45.87 11.73 -19.58
N SER A 109 -45.60 11.64 -20.87
CA SER A 109 -44.49 12.28 -21.57
C SER A 109 -44.68 13.79 -21.74
N THR A 110 -43.58 14.55 -21.77
CA THR A 110 -43.53 15.80 -22.52
C THR A 110 -42.15 15.93 -23.16
N ARG A 111 -42.14 15.89 -24.49
CA ARG A 111 -41.00 16.27 -25.35
C ARG A 111 -40.79 17.78 -25.21
N SER A 112 -39.54 18.21 -25.10
CA SER A 112 -39.12 19.45 -25.76
C SER A 112 -37.77 19.22 -26.44
N ARG A 113 -37.69 19.77 -27.65
CA ARG A 113 -36.66 19.57 -28.66
C ARG A 113 -36.12 20.96 -28.95
N TRP A 114 -34.88 21.26 -28.56
CA TRP A 114 -34.16 22.42 -29.07
C TRP A 114 -32.73 22.06 -29.43
N ARG A 115 -32.29 22.75 -30.48
CA ARG A 115 -31.27 22.42 -31.45
C ARG A 115 -30.08 23.35 -31.22
N ASN A 116 -28.90 22.88 -31.63
CA ASN A 116 -27.71 23.62 -32.09
C ASN A 116 -26.44 23.50 -31.24
N THR A 117 -25.44 22.89 -31.88
CA THR A 117 -24.01 22.88 -31.63
C THR A 117 -23.38 24.28 -31.71
N PRO A 118 -22.17 24.48 -31.15
CA PRO A 118 -21.01 24.43 -32.05
C PRO A 118 -19.84 23.57 -31.54
N VAL A 119 -19.12 23.10 -32.54
CA VAL A 119 -17.90 22.29 -32.50
C VAL A 119 -16.81 22.95 -31.66
N SER A 120 -16.29 22.22 -30.67
CA SER A 120 -14.93 22.43 -30.15
C SER A 120 -14.18 21.11 -30.28
N ARG A 121 -13.12 21.14 -31.10
CA ARG A 121 -12.28 20.00 -31.42
C ARG A 121 -11.61 19.49 -30.14
N LEU A 122 -12.03 18.33 -29.65
CA LEU A 122 -11.26 17.55 -28.69
C LEU A 122 -10.77 16.29 -29.40
N THR A 123 -9.45 16.21 -29.47
CA THR A 123 -8.66 15.12 -30.01
C THR A 123 -8.98 13.81 -29.29
N VAL A 124 -9.43 12.83 -30.09
CA VAL A 124 -9.45 11.38 -29.88
C VAL A 124 -9.52 10.91 -28.43
N SER A 125 -10.76 10.83 -27.93
CA SER A 125 -11.12 9.99 -26.79
C SER A 125 -10.87 8.52 -27.13
N SER A 126 -9.93 7.88 -26.45
CA SER A 126 -9.81 6.42 -26.42
C SER A 126 -10.74 5.89 -25.34
N ILE A 127 -11.81 5.29 -25.83
CA ILE A 127 -12.88 4.52 -25.19
C ILE A 127 -12.48 3.97 -23.81
N CYS A 128 -12.94 4.63 -22.75
CA CYS A 128 -13.15 3.97 -21.47
C CYS A 128 -14.36 3.03 -21.63
N GLY A 129 -14.19 1.77 -21.27
CA GLY A 129 -15.31 0.83 -21.15
C GLY A 129 -16.45 1.49 -20.36
N ARG A 130 -17.65 1.42 -20.92
CA ARG A 130 -18.89 1.99 -20.40
C ARG A 130 -19.14 1.42 -19.00
N ARG A 131 -18.77 2.16 -17.95
CA ARG A 131 -19.07 1.80 -16.55
C ARG A 131 -20.42 2.37 -16.16
N ASP A 132 -21.14 1.63 -15.32
CA ASP A 132 -22.39 2.04 -14.71
C ASP A 132 -22.15 3.30 -13.84
N PRO A 133 -22.86 4.43 -14.07
CA PRO A 133 -22.75 5.64 -13.26
C PRO A 133 -23.10 5.46 -11.77
N LEU A 134 -23.60 4.28 -11.38
CA LEU A 134 -24.03 3.96 -10.03
C LEU A 134 -22.96 3.23 -9.18
N ASP A 135 -21.78 2.93 -9.70
CA ASP A 135 -20.69 2.32 -8.93
C ASP A 135 -19.97 3.38 -8.07
N PRO A 136 -20.15 3.39 -6.73
CA PRO A 136 -19.70 4.49 -5.88
C PRO A 136 -18.20 4.41 -5.51
N GLN A 137 -17.47 3.39 -5.97
CA GLN A 137 -16.06 3.21 -5.63
C GLN A 137 -15.13 3.83 -6.68
N PRO A 138 -14.11 4.61 -6.26
CA PRO A 138 -13.16 5.22 -7.17
C PRO A 138 -12.47 4.15 -8.03
N PRO A 139 -12.19 4.43 -9.33
CA PRO A 139 -11.63 3.43 -10.22
C PRO A 139 -10.29 2.93 -9.69
N LEU A 140 -10.06 1.62 -9.70
CA LEU A 140 -8.79 1.06 -9.22
C LEU A 140 -7.71 1.12 -10.29
N GLN A 141 -6.48 1.41 -9.87
CA GLN A 141 -5.31 1.36 -10.74
C GLN A 141 -4.25 0.45 -10.15
N SER A 142 -3.96 -0.61 -10.89
CA SER A 142 -2.84 -1.51 -10.63
C SER A 142 -1.55 -0.96 -11.18
N PHE A 143 -0.45 -1.28 -10.52
CA PHE A 143 0.89 -0.96 -10.99
C PHE A 143 1.88 -2.09 -10.72
N ARG A 144 2.91 -2.15 -11.57
CA ARG A 144 4.10 -2.97 -11.39
C ARG A 144 5.33 -2.11 -11.62
N THR A 145 6.27 -2.13 -10.69
CA THR A 145 7.57 -1.49 -10.84
C THR A 145 8.65 -2.53 -10.63
N PHE A 146 9.58 -2.67 -11.56
CA PHE A 146 10.65 -3.65 -11.42
C PHE A 146 11.94 -3.17 -12.07
N GLY A 147 13.05 -3.73 -11.61
CA GLY A 147 14.37 -3.37 -12.09
C GLY A 147 15.45 -3.65 -11.06
N ARG A 148 16.55 -2.91 -11.14
CA ARG A 148 17.67 -3.03 -10.21
C ARG A 148 17.88 -1.72 -9.45
N VAL A 149 18.32 -1.84 -8.20
CA VAL A 149 18.68 -0.73 -7.32
C VAL A 149 20.05 -0.98 -6.70
N GLN A 150 20.71 0.10 -6.29
CA GLN A 150 21.94 0.03 -5.50
C GLN A 150 21.59 -0.27 -4.03
N GLY A 151 22.43 -1.04 -3.35
CA GLY A 151 22.26 -1.48 -1.96
C GLY A 151 22.02 -2.98 -1.84
N ASN A 152 22.42 -3.53 -0.69
CA ASN A 152 22.12 -4.91 -0.33
C ASN A 152 20.62 -5.05 0.03
N TYR A 153 19.99 -6.14 -0.40
CA TYR A 153 18.55 -6.33 -0.19
C TYR A 153 18.17 -6.38 1.30
N LYS A 154 19.05 -6.88 2.17
CA LYS A 154 18.81 -6.91 3.62
C LYS A 154 18.79 -5.50 4.19
N ASP A 155 19.78 -4.67 3.84
CA ASP A 155 19.81 -3.27 4.27
C ASP A 155 18.57 -2.50 3.79
N ILE A 156 18.11 -2.78 2.57
CA ILE A 156 16.88 -2.17 2.01
C ILE A 156 15.63 -2.57 2.81
N VAL A 157 15.51 -3.85 3.18
CA VAL A 157 14.42 -4.35 4.03
C VAL A 157 14.47 -3.69 5.41
N ASP A 158 15.66 -3.57 6.00
CA ASP A 158 15.87 -3.01 7.34
C ASP A 158 15.49 -1.53 7.45
N VAL A 159 15.58 -0.76 6.35
CA VAL A 159 15.08 0.63 6.30
C VAL A 159 13.57 0.71 6.56
N HIS A 160 12.81 -0.31 6.18
CA HIS A 160 11.35 -0.34 6.37
C HIS A 160 10.95 -0.88 7.76
N TYR A 161 11.85 -1.60 8.43
CA TYR A 161 11.61 -2.13 9.77
C TYR A 161 11.54 -0.99 10.79
N ALA A 162 10.39 -0.76 11.43
CA ALA A 162 10.29 0.23 12.51
C ALA A 162 9.20 -0.17 13.51
N THR A 163 9.57 -0.29 14.78
CA THR A 163 8.70 -0.78 15.88
C THR A 163 8.07 0.32 16.72
N ASN A 164 8.55 1.56 16.60
CA ASN A 164 8.03 2.72 17.33
C ASN A 164 7.88 3.93 16.41
N SER A 165 7.00 4.86 16.80
CA SER A 165 6.66 6.05 16.00
C SER A 165 7.86 6.97 15.75
N ALA A 166 8.75 7.15 16.72
CA ALA A 166 9.89 8.07 16.57
C ALA A 166 10.86 7.60 15.48
N ASP A 167 11.19 6.30 15.46
CA ASP A 167 12.01 5.72 14.41
C ASP A 167 11.27 5.70 13.06
N PHE A 168 9.97 5.37 13.08
CA PHE A 168 9.17 5.33 11.86
C PHE A 168 9.07 6.71 11.18
N VAL A 169 8.74 7.78 11.92
CA VAL A 169 8.70 9.15 11.37
C VAL A 169 10.04 9.55 10.77
N ARG A 170 11.14 9.24 11.47
CA ARG A 170 12.50 9.56 11.00
C ARG A 170 12.79 8.85 9.67
N LYS A 171 12.50 7.56 9.58
CA LYS A 171 12.71 6.74 8.38
C LYS A 171 11.84 7.22 7.21
N GLN A 172 10.56 7.49 7.45
CA GLN A 172 9.66 7.99 6.40
C GLN A 172 10.10 9.36 5.85
N LYS A 173 10.56 10.27 6.71
CA LYS A 173 11.08 11.59 6.26
C LYS A 173 12.37 11.49 5.46
N LEU A 174 13.17 10.44 5.67
CA LEU A 174 14.36 10.17 4.85
C LEU A 174 14.01 9.52 3.52
N LEU A 175 13.03 8.63 3.51
CA LEU A 175 12.54 7.97 2.30
C LEU A 175 11.77 8.93 1.41
N SER A 176 10.99 9.86 1.97
CA SER A 176 10.14 10.75 1.20
C SER A 176 10.05 12.13 1.84
N SER A 177 10.42 13.16 1.06
CA SER A 177 10.22 14.56 1.44
C SER A 177 8.74 14.95 1.51
N ALA A 178 7.84 14.11 0.97
CA ALA A 178 6.40 14.33 1.04
C ALA A 178 5.80 13.96 2.40
N THR A 179 6.50 13.20 3.25
CA THR A 179 5.98 12.79 4.55
C THR A 179 5.83 13.99 5.48
N LEU A 180 4.59 14.25 5.92
CA LEU A 180 4.26 15.28 6.89
C LEU A 180 4.42 14.74 8.31
N ASP A 181 3.80 13.59 8.57
CA ASP A 181 3.82 12.92 9.87
C ASP A 181 3.57 11.41 9.71
N ALA A 182 3.88 10.63 10.75
CA ALA A 182 3.67 9.19 10.76
C ALA A 182 3.56 8.64 12.18
N ALA A 183 2.91 7.50 12.34
CA ALA A 183 2.77 6.83 13.63
C ALA A 183 2.74 5.30 13.47
N VAL A 184 3.35 4.60 14.43
CA VAL A 184 3.09 3.17 14.64
C VAL A 184 1.90 3.09 15.60
N LEU A 185 0.77 2.60 15.11
CA LEU A 185 -0.47 2.53 15.90
C LEU A 185 -0.53 1.27 16.76
N ARG A 186 -0.05 0.14 16.22
CA ARG A 186 0.03 -1.13 16.93
C ARG A 186 1.12 -2.02 16.37
N THR A 187 1.98 -2.54 17.23
CA THR A 187 2.86 -3.65 16.88
C THR A 187 2.16 -4.97 17.23
N ILE A 188 2.00 -5.84 16.25
CA ILE A 188 1.42 -7.18 16.41
C ILE A 188 2.54 -8.19 16.68
N ARG A 189 3.62 -8.11 15.90
CA ARG A 189 4.83 -8.93 16.04
C ARG A 189 6.06 -8.12 15.68
N ALA A 190 7.10 -8.17 16.52
CA ALA A 190 8.40 -7.60 16.22
C ALA A 190 9.47 -8.57 16.69
N THR A 191 10.21 -9.13 15.73
CA THR A 191 11.36 -10.00 15.94
C THR A 191 12.55 -9.39 15.20
N LYS A 192 13.75 -9.94 15.37
CA LYS A 192 14.95 -9.44 14.68
C LYS A 192 14.76 -9.35 13.16
N ASP A 193 14.16 -10.37 12.56
CA ASP A 193 14.10 -10.53 11.10
C ASP A 193 12.68 -10.37 10.53
N SER A 194 11.70 -10.00 11.36
CA SER A 194 10.33 -9.84 10.90
C SER A 194 9.50 -8.90 11.77
N TYR A 195 8.66 -8.11 11.10
CA TYR A 195 7.73 -7.16 11.69
C TYR A 195 6.32 -7.37 11.12
N LEU A 196 5.31 -7.18 11.97
CA LEU A 196 3.91 -7.04 11.60
C LEU A 196 3.26 -6.00 12.51
N GLY A 197 2.63 -4.99 11.94
CA GLY A 197 1.91 -3.99 12.72
C GLY A 197 1.10 -3.01 11.88
N ILE A 198 0.27 -2.22 12.56
CA ILE A 198 -0.56 -1.18 11.95
C ILE A 198 0.16 0.16 12.08
N LYS A 199 0.24 0.88 10.97
CA LYS A 199 0.91 2.16 10.84
C LYS A 199 0.00 3.16 10.15
N TRP A 200 0.31 4.44 10.38
CA TRP A 200 -0.35 5.57 9.74
C TRP A 200 0.69 6.54 9.22
N ILE A 201 0.46 7.10 8.04
CA ILE A 201 1.30 8.15 7.45
C ILE A 201 0.38 9.25 6.92
N ALA A 202 0.75 10.50 7.16
CA ALA A 202 0.27 11.66 6.42
C ALA A 202 1.34 12.15 5.44
N GLU A 203 0.94 12.40 4.21
CA GLU A 203 1.83 12.88 3.15
C GLU A 203 1.22 14.04 2.36
N ASN A 204 2.08 14.93 1.88
CA ASN A 204 1.70 15.97 0.95
C ASN A 204 1.86 15.44 -0.47
N SER A 205 0.74 15.20 -1.13
CA SER A 205 0.73 14.82 -2.53
C SER A 205 0.52 16.01 -3.45
N PHE A 206 0.67 15.79 -4.74
CA PHE A 206 0.29 16.78 -5.75
C PHE A 206 -1.21 17.17 -5.68
N SER A 207 -2.08 16.28 -5.17
CA SER A 207 -3.55 16.50 -5.12
C SER A 207 -4.03 16.96 -3.76
N GLY A 208 -3.12 17.44 -2.91
CA GLY A 208 -3.40 17.83 -1.54
C GLY A 208 -2.84 16.86 -0.51
N LYS A 209 -3.15 17.13 0.76
CA LYS A 209 -2.67 16.33 1.87
C LYS A 209 -3.51 15.07 2.02
N ARG A 210 -2.85 13.93 2.16
CA ARG A 210 -3.48 12.62 2.25
C ARG A 210 -3.02 11.89 3.49
N ASP A 211 -3.83 10.93 3.92
CA ASP A 211 -3.38 9.96 4.92
C ASP A 211 -3.66 8.52 4.49
N ILE A 212 -2.87 7.60 5.02
CA ILE A 212 -2.97 6.16 4.77
C ILE A 212 -2.83 5.45 6.11
N CYS A 213 -3.84 4.66 6.47
CA CYS A 213 -3.79 3.73 7.60
C CYS A 213 -3.69 2.31 7.04
N PHE A 214 -2.64 1.58 7.42
CA PHE A 214 -2.30 0.31 6.78
C PHE A 214 -1.66 -0.66 7.77
N VAL A 215 -1.89 -1.95 7.53
CA VAL A 215 -1.04 -3.01 8.09
C VAL A 215 0.20 -3.14 7.23
N GLU A 216 1.35 -3.33 7.87
CA GLU A 216 2.63 -3.57 7.23
C GLU A 216 3.24 -4.85 7.77
N MET A 217 3.75 -5.68 6.86
CA MET A 217 4.52 -6.88 7.17
C MET A 217 5.87 -6.79 6.47
N VAL A 218 6.94 -6.94 7.25
CA VAL A 218 8.32 -6.91 6.76
C VAL A 218 9.02 -8.20 7.17
N GLY A 219 9.86 -8.73 6.31
CA GLY A 219 10.72 -9.85 6.66
C GLY A 219 11.32 -10.54 5.45
N TYR A 220 11.65 -11.81 5.63
CA TYR A 220 12.28 -12.65 4.63
C TYR A 220 11.46 -13.92 4.38
N THR A 221 11.53 -14.42 3.15
CA THR A 221 10.88 -15.67 2.74
C THR A 221 11.70 -16.34 1.66
N ILE A 222 11.35 -17.58 1.31
CA ILE A 222 11.92 -18.32 0.20
C ILE A 222 11.02 -18.18 -1.02
N ASN A 223 11.60 -17.93 -2.19
CA ASN A 223 10.88 -17.85 -3.46
C ASN A 223 10.69 -19.24 -4.11
N THR A 224 10.04 -19.30 -5.27
CA THR A 224 9.79 -20.55 -6.02
C THR A 224 11.06 -21.29 -6.44
N ASN A 225 12.21 -20.62 -6.43
CA ASN A 225 13.50 -21.16 -6.85
C ASN A 225 14.39 -21.54 -5.65
N GLY A 226 13.86 -21.52 -4.42
CA GLY A 226 14.62 -21.83 -3.21
C GLY A 226 15.55 -20.71 -2.72
N GLN A 227 15.48 -19.51 -3.31
CA GLN A 227 16.31 -18.37 -2.93
C GLN A 227 15.64 -17.54 -1.84
N GLU A 228 16.41 -17.13 -0.83
CA GLU A 228 15.96 -16.15 0.17
C GLU A 228 15.74 -14.79 -0.48
N ILE A 229 14.60 -14.19 -0.19
CA ILE A 229 14.20 -12.87 -0.66
C ILE A 229 13.69 -12.04 0.51
N GLY A 230 13.93 -10.74 0.46
CA GLY A 230 13.32 -9.76 1.35
C GLY A 230 11.96 -9.33 0.84
N PHE A 231 11.04 -8.99 1.74
CA PHE A 231 9.76 -8.40 1.38
C PHE A 231 9.31 -7.28 2.31
N VAL A 232 8.56 -6.34 1.74
CA VAL A 232 7.80 -5.32 2.45
C VAL A 232 6.41 -5.31 1.84
N ALA A 233 5.42 -5.77 2.59
CA ALA A 233 4.03 -5.79 2.19
C ALA A 233 3.22 -4.80 3.02
N SER A 234 2.31 -4.09 2.37
CA SER A 234 1.39 -3.15 3.00
C SER A 234 0.00 -3.26 2.39
N ALA A 235 -1.03 -3.11 3.23
CA ALA A 235 -2.43 -3.07 2.80
C ALA A 235 -3.23 -2.15 3.71
N SER A 236 -4.14 -1.37 3.14
CA SER A 236 -4.97 -0.44 3.91
C SER A 236 -5.91 -1.18 4.85
N VAL A 237 -6.10 -0.62 6.05
CA VAL A 237 -7.00 -1.15 7.08
C VAL A 237 -7.80 -0.01 7.68
N ASP A 238 -9.07 -0.28 7.95
CA ASP A 238 -9.93 0.65 8.66
C ASP A 238 -9.95 0.22 10.14
N VAL A 239 -9.35 1.06 11.00
CA VAL A 239 -9.37 0.89 12.46
C VAL A 239 -10.18 2.01 13.11
N PRO A 240 -11.10 1.70 14.04
CA PRO A 240 -11.93 2.71 14.69
C PRO A 240 -11.13 3.79 15.43
N GLU A 241 -9.93 3.48 15.89
CA GLU A 241 -9.04 4.40 16.60
C GLU A 241 -8.28 5.36 15.67
N CYS A 242 -8.33 5.12 14.35
CA CYS A 242 -7.76 5.98 13.31
C CYS A 242 -8.83 6.30 12.23
N PRO A 243 -9.89 7.06 12.61
CA PRO A 243 -10.93 7.46 11.67
C PRO A 243 -10.36 8.41 10.59
N GLU A 244 -11.10 8.61 9.52
CA GLU A 244 -10.74 9.58 8.49
C GLU A 244 -10.70 11.00 9.09
N LEU A 245 -9.58 11.70 8.91
CA LEU A 245 -9.32 13.00 9.54
C LEU A 245 -9.73 14.18 8.64
N SER A 246 -10.69 13.96 7.75
CA SER A 246 -11.15 14.92 6.73
C SER A 246 -11.75 16.18 7.33
N SER A 247 -12.59 16.04 8.37
CA SER A 247 -13.29 17.15 9.03
C SER A 247 -12.41 18.06 9.89
N GLY A 248 -11.22 17.60 10.30
CA GLY A 248 -10.32 18.35 11.20
C GLY A 248 -9.00 18.80 10.55
N LEU A 249 -8.32 17.90 9.84
CA LEU A 249 -6.97 18.13 9.30
C LEU A 249 -6.94 18.33 7.77
N LYS A 250 -8.11 18.31 7.12
CA LYS A 250 -8.25 18.36 5.65
C LYS A 250 -7.37 17.30 4.95
N LEU A 251 -7.30 16.12 5.55
CA LEU A 251 -6.62 14.95 5.00
C LEU A 251 -7.63 14.07 4.27
N SER A 252 -7.34 13.72 3.01
CA SER A 252 -8.10 12.71 2.28
C SER A 252 -7.50 11.33 2.52
N ARG A 253 -8.28 10.40 3.08
CA ARG A 253 -7.86 9.00 3.24
C ARG A 253 -7.74 8.35 1.87
N VAL A 254 -6.59 7.71 1.61
CA VAL A 254 -6.37 6.92 0.40
C VAL A 254 -6.19 5.47 0.76
N ARG A 255 -6.82 4.58 -0.01
CA ARG A 255 -6.61 3.14 0.11
C ARG A 255 -5.61 2.66 -0.95
N ARG A 256 -4.63 1.91 -0.47
CA ARG A 256 -3.56 1.29 -1.26
C ARG A 256 -3.20 -0.07 -0.69
N LYS A 257 -2.81 -0.97 -1.59
CA LYS A 257 -2.02 -2.16 -1.29
C LYS A 257 -0.77 -2.21 -2.13
N SER A 258 0.32 -2.69 -1.56
CA SER A 258 1.61 -2.77 -2.23
C SER A 258 2.49 -3.83 -1.61
N THR A 259 3.16 -4.64 -2.43
CA THR A 259 4.18 -5.59 -2.04
C THR A 259 5.45 -5.27 -2.79
N MET A 260 6.56 -5.11 -2.08
CA MET A 260 7.91 -5.03 -2.61
C MET A 260 8.64 -6.33 -2.28
N LEU A 261 9.32 -6.88 -3.28
CA LEU A 261 10.23 -8.01 -3.15
C LEU A 261 11.63 -7.51 -3.51
N PHE A 262 12.60 -7.88 -2.70
CA PHE A 262 14.01 -7.55 -2.90
C PHE A 262 14.83 -8.83 -2.97
N LEU A 263 15.62 -8.98 -4.02
CA LEU A 263 16.43 -10.16 -4.27
C LEU A 263 17.87 -9.76 -4.53
N PRO A 264 18.86 -10.57 -4.10
CA PRO A 264 20.24 -10.33 -4.49
C PRO A 264 20.41 -10.58 -6.00
N THR A 265 21.18 -9.73 -6.66
CA THR A 265 21.59 -9.95 -8.06
C THR A 265 22.63 -11.05 -8.17
N ALA A 266 22.68 -11.74 -9.32
CA ALA A 266 23.67 -12.79 -9.56
C ALA A 266 25.10 -12.22 -9.71
N ASP A 267 25.22 -11.03 -10.32
CA ASP A 267 26.51 -10.40 -10.65
C ASP A 267 27.14 -9.65 -9.47
N SER A 268 26.33 -9.04 -8.60
CA SER A 268 26.84 -8.18 -7.53
C SER A 268 25.95 -8.21 -6.27
N PRO A 269 25.77 -9.38 -5.64
CA PRO A 269 24.76 -9.64 -4.60
C PRO A 269 24.91 -8.79 -3.33
N LYS A 270 26.09 -8.20 -3.10
CA LYS A 270 26.37 -7.33 -1.95
C LYS A 270 26.12 -5.84 -2.24
N VAL A 271 26.09 -5.45 -3.50
CA VAL A 271 26.11 -4.04 -3.93
C VAL A 271 24.82 -3.65 -4.66
N THR A 272 24.17 -4.60 -5.33
CA THR A 272 22.93 -4.34 -6.05
C THR A 272 21.87 -5.37 -5.69
N SER A 273 20.61 -4.94 -5.82
CA SER A 273 19.44 -5.78 -5.57
C SER A 273 18.46 -5.63 -6.72
N GLU A 274 17.82 -6.74 -7.09
CA GLU A 274 16.62 -6.70 -7.92
C GLU A 274 15.43 -6.31 -7.06
N VAL A 275 14.60 -5.42 -7.59
CA VAL A 275 13.34 -5.03 -6.96
C VAL A 275 12.17 -5.41 -7.86
N PHE A 276 11.13 -5.95 -7.23
CA PHE A 276 9.83 -6.14 -7.85
C PHE A 276 8.77 -5.59 -6.92
N VAL A 277 8.02 -4.60 -7.39
CA VAL A 277 6.89 -4.00 -6.70
C VAL A 277 5.64 -4.27 -7.49
N MET A 278 4.62 -4.75 -6.81
CA MET A 278 3.27 -4.78 -7.35
C MET A 278 2.29 -4.23 -6.34
N GLY A 279 1.22 -3.63 -6.83
CA GLY A 279 0.19 -3.11 -5.96
C GLY A 279 -0.92 -2.48 -6.75
N ALA A 280 -1.82 -1.88 -6.01
CA ALA A 280 -2.90 -1.11 -6.58
C ALA A 280 -3.36 -0.04 -5.58
N SER A 281 -3.90 1.04 -6.13
CA SER A 281 -4.45 2.15 -5.37
C SER A 281 -5.75 2.61 -5.99
N GLU A 282 -6.57 3.31 -5.19
CA GLU A 282 -7.64 4.15 -5.72
C GLU A 282 -7.03 5.13 -6.73
N ALA A 283 -7.61 5.21 -7.93
CA ALA A 283 -7.12 6.09 -8.96
C ALA A 283 -7.52 7.52 -8.62
N SER A 284 -6.53 8.39 -8.57
CA SER A 284 -6.74 9.83 -8.65
C SER A 284 -7.41 10.15 -9.99
N GLU A 285 -8.48 10.95 -9.96
CA GLU A 285 -9.22 11.40 -11.16
C GLU A 285 -8.28 12.05 -12.20
N VAL A 286 -7.17 12.64 -11.73
CA VAL A 286 -6.14 13.23 -12.58
C VAL A 286 -4.99 12.23 -12.84
N LEU A 287 -4.99 11.63 -14.03
CA LEU A 287 -4.00 10.63 -14.48
C LEU A 287 -2.54 11.12 -14.40
N ILE A 288 -2.30 12.42 -14.59
CA ILE A 288 -0.96 13.03 -14.54
C ILE A 288 -0.36 12.89 -13.14
N MET A 289 -1.19 13.05 -12.10
CA MET A 289 -0.75 13.05 -10.72
C MET A 289 -0.38 11.64 -10.24
N GLY A 290 -1.08 10.62 -10.74
CA GLY A 290 -0.71 9.22 -10.53
C GLY A 290 0.66 8.89 -11.14
N ASN A 291 0.93 9.34 -12.37
CA ASN A 291 2.22 9.14 -13.02
C ASN A 291 3.37 9.78 -12.25
N THR A 292 3.18 11.00 -11.71
CA THR A 292 4.18 11.66 -10.89
C THR A 292 4.46 10.91 -9.59
N GLN A 293 3.44 10.33 -8.96
CA GLN A 293 3.62 9.49 -7.76
C GLN A 293 4.47 8.24 -8.06
N TYR A 294 4.25 7.58 -9.19
CA TYR A 294 5.09 6.44 -9.58
C TYR A 294 6.54 6.83 -9.80
N ARG A 295 6.79 8.00 -10.42
CA ARG A 295 8.14 8.54 -10.60
C ARG A 295 8.81 8.88 -9.27
N LEU A 296 8.08 9.46 -8.32
CA LEU A 296 8.59 9.72 -6.97
C LEU A 296 8.98 8.41 -6.28
N ASN A 297 8.11 7.41 -6.30
CA ASN A 297 8.41 6.10 -5.70
C ASN A 297 9.65 5.44 -6.34
N MET A 298 9.82 5.56 -7.67
CA MET A 298 11.04 5.08 -8.34
C MET A 298 12.28 5.86 -7.91
N ALA A 299 12.19 7.18 -7.69
CA ALA A 299 13.33 7.99 -7.24
C ALA A 299 13.78 7.54 -5.85
N VAL A 300 12.83 7.34 -4.93
CA VAL A 300 13.11 6.80 -3.59
C VAL A 300 13.81 5.45 -3.66
N LEU A 301 13.35 4.55 -4.51
CA LEU A 301 13.96 3.22 -4.69
C LEU A 301 15.35 3.31 -5.35
N ASN A 302 15.52 4.19 -6.34
CA ASN A 302 16.80 4.36 -7.03
C ASN A 302 17.88 4.89 -6.08
N ASP A 303 17.50 5.78 -5.15
CA ASP A 303 18.40 6.46 -4.23
C ASP A 303 18.45 5.80 -2.84
N ILE A 304 17.85 4.61 -2.69
CA ILE A 304 17.69 3.95 -1.39
C ILE A 304 19.02 3.64 -0.70
N SER A 305 20.09 3.37 -1.46
CA SER A 305 21.44 3.19 -0.92
C SER A 305 21.98 4.43 -0.22
N LEU A 306 21.62 5.63 -0.69
CA LEU A 306 22.01 6.89 -0.07
C LEU A 306 21.29 7.06 1.28
N VAL A 307 20.00 6.70 1.34
CA VAL A 307 19.22 6.70 2.57
C VAL A 307 19.81 5.73 3.60
N ILE A 308 20.16 4.52 3.17
CA ILE A 308 20.85 3.51 3.99
C ILE A 308 22.17 4.06 4.53
N GLY A 309 22.97 4.70 3.69
CA GLY A 309 24.25 5.31 4.10
C GLY A 309 24.10 6.37 5.20
N VAL A 310 23.00 7.11 5.23
CA VAL A 310 22.68 8.08 6.30
C VAL A 310 22.21 7.38 7.59
N LEU A 311 21.55 6.23 7.47
CA LEU A 311 21.01 5.47 8.60
C LEU A 311 22.05 4.56 9.28
N LEU A 312 22.93 3.90 8.54
CA LEU A 312 23.88 2.90 9.05
C LEU A 312 24.82 3.43 10.16
N PRO A 313 25.47 4.61 10.02
CA PRO A 313 26.29 5.15 11.11
C PRO A 313 25.47 5.41 12.38
N ARG A 314 24.17 5.72 12.24
CA ARG A 314 23.32 6.10 13.37
C ARG A 314 22.71 4.89 14.09
N LEU A 315 22.47 3.79 13.38
CA LEU A 315 22.02 2.52 13.97
C LEU A 315 23.15 1.85 14.79
N LEU A 316 24.39 1.94 14.32
CA LEU A 316 25.56 1.40 15.04
C LEU A 316 25.92 2.19 16.31
N TYR A 317 25.67 3.50 16.33
CA TYR A 317 25.90 4.33 17.53
C TYR A 317 24.72 4.34 18.52
N GLY A 318 23.48 4.10 18.07
CA GLY A 318 22.30 4.05 18.94
C GLY A 318 22.24 2.82 19.86
N SER A 319 22.91 1.72 19.50
CA SER A 319 22.94 0.49 20.31
C SER A 319 23.96 0.50 21.44
N LYS A 320 24.92 1.45 21.46
CA LYS A 320 25.98 1.51 22.48
C LYS A 320 25.67 2.40 23.69
N HIS A 321 24.57 3.16 23.68
CA HIS A 321 24.22 4.05 24.80
C HIS A 321 23.29 3.45 25.85
N SER A 322 22.89 2.17 25.72
CA SER A 322 22.07 1.49 26.74
C SER A 322 22.85 0.53 27.65
N GLN A 323 24.19 0.52 27.59
CA GLN A 323 25.06 -0.33 28.44
C GLN A 323 26.22 0.41 29.14
N MET A 324 26.18 1.75 29.21
CA MET A 324 27.27 2.56 29.80
C MET A 324 26.83 3.42 31.00
N TYR A 325 25.78 3.00 31.72
CA TYR A 325 25.41 3.57 33.03
C TYR A 325 24.97 2.48 34.00
N GLU A 326 25.81 1.47 34.21
CA GLU A 326 25.73 0.58 35.37
C GLU A 326 27.12 0.00 35.57
N LEU A 327 27.96 0.74 36.30
CA LEU A 327 29.16 0.32 37.02
C LEU A 327 29.88 1.61 37.44
N HIS A 328 29.41 2.18 38.55
CA HIS A 328 30.17 2.97 39.52
C HIS A 328 29.16 3.58 40.49
N TYR A 329 28.76 2.80 41.50
CA TYR A 329 28.64 3.17 42.90
C TYR A 329 28.45 1.88 43.69
#